data_AF-A0A923EKS5-F1
#
_entry.id   AF-A0A923EKS5-F1
#
_cell.length_a   1.000
_cell.length_b   1.000
_cell.length_c   1.000
_cell.angle_alpha   90.00
_cell.angle_beta   90.00
_cell.angle_gamma   90.00
#
_symmetry.space_group_name_H-M   'P 1'
#
loop_
_entity.id
_entity.type
_entity.pdbx_description
1 polymer ?
#
loop_
_entity_poly.entity_id
_entity_poly.type
_entity_poly.pdbx_seq_one_letter_code
_entity_poly.pdbx_strand_id
1 'polypeptide(L)'
;MKNTLKVLCLCMGLLLVSSCVKMDSLVSPVAGPEKHQPATTFMTKHPSDLEAVSKLAIELTQMVKKGVLPVAPYMNLNPSGVDLENIAGYRNFFIQNIMILDAGLDSEGLFSQRMVFEALDRMGRIDIRDDRIAFKVRDPNPEEASKIANDIHKGLSKAKLKQLSKAEKAAFKEGIKAYQQDNGLKPDGIFGENTAEYMGKQATVIDVQEITSRIVYPSTPRHAAYIIPLAVVEQNPDQFYNGFDSLEMVKQNSIGPESFAGLAKKGACFVAFVYFFDRVDPQRPLSIRLSKYKQKAKGSVGQKWHAAPGKWPVVVETFTLDKVPGASLKNLFLNVFIEDGKSSRCISSHQIQ
;
A
#
# COMPACT_ATOMS: atom_id res chain seq x y z
N MET A 1 -20.25 -0.92 17.25
CA MET A 1 -19.91 -1.38 18.62
C MET A 1 -18.67 -2.26 18.69
N LYS A 2 -18.60 -3.42 18.01
CA LYS A 2 -17.38 -4.27 18.00
C LYS A 2 -16.14 -3.53 17.46
N ASN A 3 -16.30 -2.64 16.49
CA ASN A 3 -15.17 -1.88 15.91
C ASN A 3 -14.65 -0.79 16.85
N THR A 4 -15.52 -0.10 17.60
CA THR A 4 -15.10 0.96 18.53
C THR A 4 -14.32 0.39 19.72
N LEU A 5 -14.73 -0.78 20.23
CA LEU A 5 -13.99 -1.47 21.29
C LEU A 5 -12.67 -2.06 20.78
N LYS A 6 -12.65 -2.59 19.55
CA LYS A 6 -11.41 -3.05 18.91
C LYS A 6 -10.44 -1.91 18.63
N VAL A 7 -10.92 -0.74 18.19
CA VAL A 7 -10.10 0.46 18.01
C VAL A 7 -9.59 0.98 19.36
N LEU A 8 -10.43 1.02 20.40
CA LEU A 8 -10.00 1.43 21.74
C LEU A 8 -8.99 0.45 22.35
N CYS A 9 -9.16 -0.87 22.17
CA CYS A 9 -8.20 -1.89 22.61
C CYS A 9 -6.93 -1.91 21.74
N LEU A 10 -7.01 -1.58 20.45
CA LEU A 10 -5.84 -1.42 19.59
C LEU A 10 -5.06 -0.15 19.96
N CYS A 11 -5.75 0.96 20.23
CA CYS A 11 -5.14 2.21 20.72
C CYS A 11 -4.55 2.03 22.12
N MET A 12 -5.26 1.43 23.07
CA MET A 12 -4.70 1.13 24.41
C MET A 12 -3.60 0.06 24.35
N GLY A 13 -3.70 -0.91 23.44
CA GLY A 13 -2.65 -1.89 23.18
C GLY A 13 -1.38 -1.23 22.66
N LEU A 14 -1.50 -0.33 21.68
CA LEU A 14 -0.38 0.49 21.14
C LEU A 14 0.20 1.44 22.21
N LEU A 15 -0.64 2.03 23.06
CA LEU A 15 -0.23 2.92 24.15
C LEU A 15 0.48 2.19 25.30
N LEU A 16 0.16 0.91 25.54
CA LEU A 16 0.85 0.07 26.53
C LEU A 16 2.20 -0.47 26.03
N VAL A 17 2.48 -0.46 24.72
CA VAL A 17 3.82 -0.75 24.19
C VAL A 17 4.71 0.49 24.17
N SER A 18 4.13 1.71 24.17
CA SER A 18 4.90 2.97 24.18
C SER A 18 5.34 3.43 25.58
N SER A 19 4.76 2.89 26.67
CA SER A 19 5.19 3.20 28.04
C SER A 19 6.58 2.61 28.42
N CYS A 20 7.24 1.92 27.48
CA CYS A 20 8.65 1.50 27.60
C CYS A 20 9.59 2.20 26.61
N VAL A 21 9.19 3.28 25.94
CA VAL A 21 10.12 4.06 25.10
C VAL A 21 10.69 5.21 25.94
N LYS A 22 11.62 4.88 26.85
CA LYS A 22 12.63 5.85 27.28
C LYS A 22 13.56 6.05 26.09
N MET A 23 13.45 7.18 25.40
CA MET A 23 14.43 7.60 24.40
C MET A 23 15.70 8.09 25.12
N ASP A 24 16.47 7.18 25.70
CA ASP A 24 17.82 7.47 26.15
C ASP A 24 18.77 7.38 24.93
N SER A 25 19.22 8.56 24.48
CA SER A 25 20.42 8.83 23.66
C SER A 25 20.75 7.85 22.53
N LEU A 26 20.25 8.13 21.32
CA LEU A 26 20.82 7.61 20.07
C LEU A 26 20.85 8.70 19.01
N VAL A 27 21.92 9.51 18.97
CA VAL A 27 22.31 10.24 17.77
C VAL A 27 23.84 10.24 17.69
N SER A 28 24.38 9.63 16.63
CA SER A 28 25.62 10.11 16.04
C SER A 28 25.25 11.01 14.86
N PRO A 29 25.87 12.20 14.72
CA PRO A 29 25.54 13.14 13.66
C PRO A 29 25.96 12.58 12.29
N VAL A 30 25.07 12.72 11.30
CA VAL A 30 25.36 12.37 9.90
C VAL A 30 26.27 13.46 9.32
N ALA A 31 27.44 13.05 8.82
CA ALA A 31 28.41 13.92 8.17
C ALA A 31 27.91 14.40 6.78
N GLY A 32 28.34 15.60 6.40
CA GLY A 32 27.98 16.29 5.16
C GLY A 32 28.47 15.59 3.87
N PRO A 33 28.18 16.18 2.70
CA PRO A 33 28.16 15.45 1.43
C PRO A 33 29.56 15.22 0.86
N GLU A 34 30.05 13.99 0.93
CA GLU A 34 31.21 13.56 0.15
C GLU A 34 30.79 13.07 -1.24
N LYS A 35 31.43 13.65 -2.26
CA LYS A 35 31.37 13.26 -3.65
C LYS A 35 32.03 11.89 -3.83
N HIS A 36 31.25 10.83 -3.68
CA HIS A 36 31.34 9.51 -4.32
C HIS A 36 30.36 8.63 -3.54
N GLN A 37 29.07 8.62 -3.92
CA GLN A 37 28.10 7.81 -3.19
C GLN A 37 28.49 6.34 -3.32
N PRO A 38 28.89 5.67 -2.22
CA PRO A 38 29.06 4.23 -2.24
C PRO A 38 27.72 3.59 -2.60
N ALA A 39 27.76 2.41 -3.24
CA ALA A 39 26.54 1.68 -3.56
C ALA A 39 25.66 1.55 -2.31
N THR A 40 24.44 2.07 -2.38
CA THR A 40 23.47 2.01 -1.29
C THR A 40 23.29 0.55 -0.90
N THR A 41 23.77 0.18 0.29
CA THR A 41 23.69 -1.20 0.77
C THR A 41 22.43 -1.32 1.62
N PHE A 42 21.46 -2.12 1.17
CA PHE A 42 20.23 -2.36 1.94
C PHE A 42 20.46 -3.47 2.97
N MET A 43 19.99 -3.25 4.20
CA MET A 43 19.97 -4.26 5.25
C MET A 43 18.57 -4.85 5.38
N THR A 44 18.45 -6.17 5.23
CA THR A 44 17.21 -6.88 5.53
C THR A 44 17.03 -6.97 7.05
N LYS A 45 15.86 -6.54 7.55
CA LYS A 45 15.48 -6.64 8.97
C LYS A 45 14.17 -7.42 9.11
N HIS A 46 14.04 -8.20 10.18
CA HIS A 46 12.74 -8.76 10.56
C HIS A 46 11.87 -7.65 11.17
N PRO A 47 10.53 -7.66 11.02
CA PRO A 47 9.66 -6.62 11.58
C PRO A 47 9.80 -6.44 13.09
N SER A 48 10.13 -7.51 13.84
CA SER A 48 10.40 -7.44 15.28
C SER A 48 11.57 -6.52 15.63
N ASP A 49 12.54 -6.41 14.72
CA ASP A 49 13.83 -5.75 14.96
C ASP A 49 13.79 -4.26 14.58
N LEU A 50 12.64 -3.79 14.09
CA LEU A 50 12.40 -2.37 13.84
C LEU A 50 12.22 -1.63 15.18
N GLU A 51 12.78 -0.42 15.23
CA GLU A 51 12.57 0.51 16.34
C GLU A 51 11.08 0.82 16.51
N ALA A 52 10.64 1.03 17.76
CA ALA A 52 9.24 1.27 18.07
C ALA A 52 8.68 2.49 17.32
N VAL A 53 9.47 3.56 17.19
CA VAL A 53 9.06 4.77 16.48
C VAL A 53 8.88 4.53 14.97
N SER A 54 9.71 3.69 14.35
CA SER A 54 9.54 3.30 12.95
C SER A 54 8.32 2.40 12.72
N LYS A 55 8.03 1.48 13.65
CA LYS A 55 6.79 0.69 13.63
C LYS A 55 5.57 1.61 13.70
N LEU A 56 5.61 2.60 14.59
CA LEU A 56 4.55 3.59 14.73
C LEU A 56 4.36 4.41 13.44
N ALA A 57 5.45 4.86 12.80
CA ALA A 57 5.41 5.58 11.53
C ALA A 57 4.72 4.78 10.41
N ILE A 58 5.03 3.48 10.31
CA ILE A 58 4.40 2.56 9.36
C ILE A 58 2.91 2.46 9.66
N GLU A 59 2.52 2.20 10.91
CA GLU A 59 1.11 2.04 11.29
C GLU A 59 0.30 3.32 11.07
N LEU A 60 0.81 4.48 11.48
CA LEU A 60 0.16 5.78 11.24
C LEU A 60 -0.09 6.00 9.75
N THR A 61 0.91 5.70 8.90
CA THR A 61 0.78 5.80 7.45
C THR A 61 -0.37 4.92 6.93
N GLN A 62 -0.45 3.68 7.42
CA GLN A 62 -1.54 2.77 7.05
C GLN A 62 -2.90 3.22 7.59
N MET A 63 -2.95 3.78 8.79
CA MET A 63 -4.20 4.26 9.41
C MET A 63 -4.80 5.44 8.64
N VAL A 64 -3.99 6.43 8.25
CA VAL A 64 -4.46 7.55 7.41
C VAL A 64 -5.05 7.03 6.11
N LYS A 65 -4.35 6.12 5.44
CA LYS A 65 -4.78 5.54 4.15
C LYS A 65 -6.04 4.71 4.24
N LYS A 66 -6.28 4.08 5.39
CA LYS A 66 -7.52 3.36 5.68
C LYS A 66 -8.67 4.29 6.11
N GLY A 67 -8.42 5.60 6.21
CA GLY A 67 -9.39 6.60 6.68
C GLY A 67 -9.72 6.46 8.15
N VAL A 68 -8.76 5.98 8.96
CA VAL A 68 -8.94 5.76 10.40
C VAL A 68 -8.49 6.97 11.23
N LEU A 69 -7.61 7.82 10.71
CA LEU A 69 -7.26 9.10 11.33
C LEU A 69 -8.17 10.23 10.84
N PRO A 70 -8.47 11.23 11.70
CA PRO A 70 -7.98 11.40 13.07
C PRO A 70 -8.74 10.54 14.11
N VAL A 71 -8.08 10.25 15.24
CA VAL A 71 -8.67 9.60 16.42
C VAL A 71 -8.47 10.53 17.61
N ALA A 72 -9.09 11.70 17.55
CA ALA A 72 -9.02 12.67 18.63
C ALA A 72 -9.62 12.08 19.92
N PRO A 73 -9.03 12.35 21.11
CA PRO A 73 -7.87 13.24 21.35
C PRO A 73 -6.49 12.56 21.23
N TYR A 74 -6.40 11.27 20.92
CA TYR A 74 -5.15 10.49 20.96
C TYR A 74 -4.24 10.76 19.76
N MET A 75 -4.84 10.97 18.59
CA MET A 75 -4.13 11.19 17.34
C MET A 75 -4.76 12.34 16.58
N ASN A 76 -3.97 13.39 16.41
CA ASN A 76 -4.32 14.55 15.62
C ASN A 76 -3.65 14.44 14.25
N LEU A 77 -4.38 14.82 13.22
CA LEU A 77 -3.87 14.87 11.85
C LEU A 77 -4.09 16.27 11.33
N ASN A 78 -3.01 16.97 10.98
CA ASN A 78 -3.12 18.24 10.30
C ASN A 78 -3.64 18.02 8.87
N PRO A 79 -4.86 18.45 8.51
CA PRO A 79 -5.43 18.15 7.20
C PRO A 79 -4.64 18.77 6.04
N SER A 80 -3.98 19.91 6.26
CA SER A 80 -3.16 20.56 5.21
C SER A 80 -1.85 19.84 4.94
N GLY A 81 -1.41 18.97 5.85
CA GLY A 81 -0.22 18.13 5.69
C GLY A 81 -0.50 16.78 5.00
N VAL A 82 -1.73 16.53 4.56
CA VAL A 82 -2.13 15.25 3.93
C VAL A 82 -2.13 15.40 2.41
N ASP A 83 -1.22 14.70 1.73
CA ASP A 83 -1.19 14.65 0.27
C ASP A 83 -1.03 13.20 -0.23
N LEU A 84 -2.15 12.59 -0.62
CA LEU A 84 -2.22 11.18 -1.00
C LEU A 84 -2.73 11.05 -2.43
N GLU A 85 -1.87 10.55 -3.32
CA GLU A 85 -2.21 10.41 -4.75
C GLU A 85 -3.24 9.28 -5.01
N ASN A 86 -3.42 8.34 -4.08
CA ASN A 86 -4.46 7.31 -4.21
C ASN A 86 -4.95 6.71 -2.87
N ILE A 87 -6.15 7.13 -2.47
CA ILE A 87 -6.81 6.67 -1.24
C ILE A 87 -7.83 5.54 -1.53
N ALA A 88 -8.39 5.49 -2.75
CA ALA A 88 -9.47 4.58 -3.09
C ALA A 88 -8.96 3.16 -3.39
N GLY A 89 -9.40 2.17 -2.60
CA GLY A 89 -9.18 0.74 -2.90
C GLY A 89 -8.09 0.04 -2.08
N TYR A 90 -7.45 0.74 -1.14
CA TYR A 90 -6.35 0.14 -0.33
C TYR A 90 -6.77 -1.01 0.59
N ARG A 91 -8.07 -1.22 0.81
CA ARG A 91 -8.57 -2.32 1.63
C ARG A 91 -8.25 -3.70 1.05
N ASN A 92 -7.99 -3.77 -0.26
CA ASN A 92 -7.75 -5.03 -0.95
C ASN A 92 -6.25 -5.33 -1.18
N PHE A 93 -5.37 -4.41 -0.75
CA PHE A 93 -3.93 -4.54 -0.89
C PHE A 93 -3.29 -5.02 0.41
N PHE A 94 -2.36 -5.96 0.28
CA PHE A 94 -1.56 -6.51 1.36
C PHE A 94 -0.11 -6.07 1.15
N ILE A 95 0.49 -5.48 2.18
CA ILE A 95 1.90 -5.06 2.12
C ILE A 95 2.77 -6.31 1.99
N GLN A 96 3.62 -6.33 0.97
CA GLN A 96 4.61 -7.38 0.74
C GLN A 96 5.96 -6.95 1.31
N ASN A 97 6.40 -5.76 0.92
CA ASN A 97 7.72 -5.24 1.28
C ASN A 97 7.62 -3.78 1.76
N ILE A 98 8.49 -3.43 2.69
CA ILE A 98 8.71 -2.06 3.15
C ILE A 98 10.21 -1.81 3.12
N MET A 99 10.62 -0.74 2.48
CA MET A 99 11.99 -0.25 2.48
C MET A 99 12.01 1.11 3.17
N ILE A 100 12.70 1.22 4.29
CA ILE A 100 12.93 2.51 4.95
C ILE A 100 14.15 3.14 4.29
N LEU A 101 13.96 4.29 3.65
CA LEU A 101 15.04 5.01 2.97
C LEU A 101 15.73 5.97 3.94
N ASP A 102 14.94 6.72 4.70
CA ASP A 102 15.40 7.74 5.64
C ASP A 102 14.53 7.70 6.89
N ALA A 103 15.13 7.85 8.07
CA ALA A 103 14.43 8.01 9.34
C ALA A 103 15.27 8.87 10.29
N GLY A 104 14.64 9.79 11.01
CA GLY A 104 15.35 10.67 11.93
C GLY A 104 14.43 11.42 12.88
N LEU A 105 14.98 11.75 14.05
CA LEU A 105 14.37 12.61 15.05
C LEU A 105 15.15 13.92 15.08
N ASP A 106 14.45 15.05 14.94
CA ASP A 106 15.09 16.37 15.06
C ASP A 106 15.19 16.86 16.50
N SER A 107 15.82 18.02 16.69
CA SER A 107 16.00 18.66 18.00
C SER A 107 14.70 19.10 18.66
N GLU A 108 13.61 19.22 17.91
CA GLU A 108 12.29 19.61 18.40
C GLU A 108 11.41 18.41 18.74
N GLY A 109 11.93 17.19 18.55
CA GLY A 109 11.23 15.93 18.78
C GLY A 109 10.26 15.55 17.66
N LEU A 110 10.40 16.13 16.46
CA LEU A 110 9.68 15.71 15.27
C LEU A 110 10.39 14.49 14.67
N PHE A 111 9.69 13.38 14.61
CA PHE A 111 10.16 12.20 13.91
C PHE A 111 9.71 12.24 12.46
N SER A 112 10.63 12.01 11.53
CA SER A 112 10.34 11.91 10.11
C SER A 112 10.83 10.58 9.54
N GLN A 113 10.05 9.99 8.63
CA GLN A 113 10.43 8.73 7.98
C GLN A 113 9.94 8.70 6.53
N ARG A 114 10.85 8.34 5.62
CA ARG A 114 10.56 8.07 4.20
C ARG A 114 10.66 6.58 3.94
N MET A 115 9.66 6.04 3.26
CA MET A 115 9.50 4.61 3.03
C MET A 115 9.08 4.36 1.59
N VAL A 116 9.51 3.23 1.03
CA VAL A 116 8.92 2.66 -0.17
C VAL A 116 8.12 1.43 0.22
N PHE A 117 6.84 1.41 -0.10
CA PHE A 117 5.96 0.26 0.10
C PHE A 117 5.73 -0.46 -1.23
N GLU A 118 5.80 -1.78 -1.20
CA GLU A 118 5.24 -2.64 -2.24
C GLU A 118 4.05 -3.39 -1.64
N ALA A 119 2.88 -3.25 -2.26
CA ALA A 119 1.67 -3.94 -1.86
C ALA A 119 1.05 -4.70 -3.04
N LEU A 120 0.46 -5.86 -2.76
CA LEU A 120 -0.12 -6.78 -3.73
C LEU A 120 -1.61 -6.98 -3.41
N ASP A 121 -2.47 -7.04 -4.42
CA ASP A 121 -3.85 -7.46 -4.24
C ASP A 121 -4.12 -8.90 -4.71
N ARG A 122 -5.37 -9.36 -4.53
CA ARG A 122 -5.78 -10.72 -4.91
C ARG A 122 -5.73 -11.02 -6.40
N MET A 123 -5.72 -9.99 -7.25
CA MET A 123 -5.64 -10.14 -8.71
C MET A 123 -4.18 -10.15 -9.19
N GLY A 124 -3.21 -9.99 -8.30
CA GLY A 124 -1.80 -9.91 -8.62
C GLY A 124 -1.33 -8.51 -8.99
N ARG A 125 -2.19 -7.48 -8.84
CA ARG A 125 -1.80 -6.08 -9.09
C ARG A 125 -0.91 -5.58 -7.98
N ILE A 126 0.11 -4.83 -8.36
CA ILE A 126 1.16 -4.36 -7.48
C ILE A 126 1.15 -2.84 -7.47
N ASP A 127 1.12 -2.29 -6.26
CA ASP A 127 1.20 -0.89 -5.97
C ASP A 127 2.54 -0.60 -5.28
N ILE A 128 3.33 0.27 -5.90
CA ILE A 128 4.60 0.73 -5.34
C ILE A 128 4.45 2.22 -5.01
N ARG A 129 4.82 2.62 -3.80
CA ARG A 129 4.64 4.00 -3.34
C ARG A 129 5.83 4.51 -2.55
N ASP A 130 6.14 5.79 -2.74
CA ASP A 130 7.02 6.58 -1.88
C ASP A 130 6.14 7.31 -0.85
N ASP A 131 6.24 6.85 0.38
CA ASP A 131 5.48 7.36 1.52
C ASP A 131 6.40 8.15 2.43
N ARG A 132 5.90 9.28 2.92
CA ARG A 132 6.59 10.09 3.92
C ARG A 132 5.64 10.42 5.05
N ILE A 133 6.16 10.43 6.26
CA ILE A 133 5.40 10.85 7.44
C ILE A 133 6.30 11.66 8.36
N ALA A 134 5.74 12.71 8.95
CA ALA A 134 6.32 13.47 10.03
C ALA A 134 5.32 13.59 11.18
N PHE A 135 5.72 13.21 12.39
CA PHE A 135 4.87 13.28 13.56
C PHE A 135 5.64 13.55 14.85
N LYS A 136 4.95 14.15 15.81
CA LYS A 136 5.47 14.40 17.16
C LYS A 136 4.68 13.60 18.18
N VAL A 137 5.40 13.05 19.15
CA VAL A 137 4.84 12.35 20.31
C VAL A 137 4.98 13.29 21.50
N ARG A 138 3.88 13.59 22.19
CA ARG A 138 3.88 14.52 23.32
C ARG A 138 2.88 14.13 24.40
N ASP A 139 3.02 14.76 25.55
CA ASP A 139 2.02 14.71 26.60
C ASP A 139 0.74 15.47 26.18
N PRO A 140 -0.43 15.01 26.63
CA PRO A 140 -1.70 15.70 26.41
C PRO A 140 -1.73 17.02 27.18
N ASN A 141 -2.38 18.02 26.60
CA ASN A 141 -2.76 19.22 27.35
C ASN A 141 -3.91 18.90 28.33
N PRO A 142 -4.25 19.81 29.28
CA PRO A 142 -5.29 19.53 30.28
C PRO A 142 -6.67 19.17 29.71
N GLU A 143 -7.06 19.76 28.57
CA GLU A 143 -8.33 19.46 27.90
C GLU A 143 -8.31 18.07 27.26
N GLU A 144 -7.24 17.74 26.54
CA GLU A 144 -7.02 16.42 25.96
C GLU A 144 -6.96 15.34 27.05
N ALA A 145 -6.22 15.57 28.13
CA ALA A 145 -6.10 14.64 29.25
C ALA A 145 -7.47 14.33 29.87
N SER A 146 -8.33 15.35 30.03
CA SER A 146 -9.71 15.17 30.51
C SER A 146 -10.57 14.38 29.52
N LYS A 147 -10.46 14.65 28.22
CA LYS A 147 -11.18 13.88 27.18
C LYS A 147 -10.73 12.41 27.17
N ILE A 148 -9.42 12.17 27.22
CA ILE A 148 -8.84 10.82 27.31
C ILE A 148 -9.36 10.10 28.55
N ALA A 149 -9.29 10.74 29.72
CA ALA A 149 -9.77 10.17 30.97
C ALA A 149 -11.25 9.74 30.87
N ASN A 150 -12.09 10.61 30.30
CA ASN A 150 -13.50 10.32 30.07
C ASN A 150 -13.72 9.13 29.11
N ASP A 151 -12.94 9.04 28.03
CA ASP A 151 -13.02 7.95 27.07
C ASP A 151 -12.57 6.61 27.66
N ILE A 152 -11.49 6.61 28.43
CA ILE A 152 -11.03 5.44 29.18
C ILE A 152 -12.10 5.04 30.20
N HIS A 153 -12.66 5.99 30.95
CA HIS A 153 -13.69 5.74 31.96
C HIS A 153 -14.96 5.11 31.36
N LYS A 154 -15.45 5.64 30.24
CA LYS A 154 -16.55 5.03 29.47
C LYS A 154 -16.16 3.67 28.88
N GLY A 155 -14.92 3.58 28.41
CA GLY A 155 -14.27 2.40 27.84
C GLY A 155 -14.27 1.21 28.80
N LEU A 156 -14.01 1.47 30.08
CA LEU A 156 -13.85 0.50 31.17
C LEU A 156 -14.98 0.59 32.20
N SER A 157 -16.13 1.12 31.81
CA SER A 157 -17.29 1.29 32.71
C SER A 157 -17.74 -0.03 33.33
N LYS A 158 -18.36 0.05 34.52
CA LYS A 158 -18.91 -1.10 35.27
C LYS A 158 -19.80 -2.01 34.40
N ALA A 159 -20.56 -1.45 33.45
CA ALA A 159 -21.42 -2.22 32.56
C ALA A 159 -20.62 -3.16 31.63
N LYS A 160 -19.46 -2.73 31.13
CA LYS A 160 -18.57 -3.56 30.31
C LYS A 160 -17.80 -4.57 31.16
N LEU A 161 -17.32 -4.16 32.33
CA LEU A 161 -16.63 -5.07 33.25
C LEU A 161 -17.53 -6.21 33.72
N LYS A 162 -18.87 -6.03 33.77
CA LYS A 162 -19.81 -7.12 34.07
C LYS A 162 -19.76 -8.28 33.07
N GLN A 163 -19.36 -8.03 31.82
CA GLN A 163 -19.28 -9.04 30.76
C GLN A 163 -18.06 -9.96 30.89
N LEU A 164 -17.10 -9.61 31.75
CA LEU A 164 -15.93 -10.43 32.03
C LEU A 164 -16.28 -11.64 32.92
N SER A 165 -15.59 -12.74 32.73
CA SER A 165 -15.61 -13.90 33.62
C SER A 165 -15.07 -13.57 35.01
N LYS A 166 -15.29 -14.46 35.98
CA LYS A 166 -14.81 -14.27 37.36
C LYS A 166 -13.28 -14.16 37.42
N ALA A 167 -12.56 -14.98 36.65
CA ALA A 167 -11.10 -14.96 36.59
C ALA A 167 -10.59 -13.64 35.98
N GLU A 168 -11.19 -13.18 34.88
CA GLU A 168 -10.82 -11.91 34.23
C GLU A 168 -11.09 -10.70 35.12
N LYS A 169 -12.19 -10.71 35.89
CA LYS A 169 -12.49 -9.64 36.87
C LYS A 169 -11.44 -9.59 37.99
N ALA A 170 -11.02 -10.75 38.49
CA ALA A 170 -9.98 -10.82 39.51
C ALA A 170 -8.63 -10.32 38.96
N ALA A 171 -8.25 -10.77 37.77
CA ALA A 171 -7.03 -10.32 37.10
C ALA A 171 -7.05 -8.81 36.81
N PHE A 172 -8.18 -8.27 36.34
CA PHE A 172 -8.35 -6.83 36.12
C PHE A 172 -8.19 -6.05 37.42
N LYS A 173 -8.83 -6.50 38.51
CA LYS A 173 -8.74 -5.85 39.82
C LYS A 173 -7.29 -5.80 40.33
N GLU A 174 -6.56 -6.91 40.25
CA GLU A 174 -5.15 -6.95 40.65
C GLU A 174 -4.27 -6.06 39.76
N GLY A 175 -4.53 -6.03 38.45
CA GLY A 175 -3.84 -5.12 37.53
C GLY A 175 -4.07 -3.65 37.85
N ILE A 176 -5.31 -3.25 38.16
CA ILE A 176 -5.60 -1.88 38.59
C ILE A 176 -4.94 -1.56 39.93
N LYS A 177 -4.92 -2.52 40.85
CA LYS A 177 -4.29 -2.33 42.16
C LYS A 177 -2.78 -2.10 42.02
N ALA A 178 -2.10 -2.87 41.19
CA ALA A 178 -0.68 -2.70 40.88
C ALA A 178 -0.43 -1.33 40.21
N TYR A 179 -1.21 -0.99 39.18
CA TYR A 179 -1.11 0.31 38.51
C TYR A 179 -1.30 1.48 39.49
N GLN A 180 -2.33 1.41 40.35
CA GLN A 180 -2.56 2.45 41.37
C GLN A 180 -1.38 2.57 42.33
N GLN A 181 -0.83 1.44 42.80
CA GLN A 181 0.32 1.41 43.69
C GLN A 181 1.56 2.04 43.04
N ASP A 182 1.89 1.65 41.81
CA ASP A 182 3.07 2.13 41.08
C ASP A 182 3.01 3.63 40.80
N ASN A 183 1.80 4.19 40.74
CA ASN A 183 1.55 5.58 40.42
C ASN A 183 1.16 6.44 41.64
N GLY A 184 1.32 5.92 42.87
CA GLY A 184 1.05 6.65 44.11
C GLY A 184 -0.42 6.94 44.38
N LEU A 185 -1.34 6.21 43.74
CA LEU A 185 -2.78 6.25 43.99
C LEU A 185 -3.16 5.25 45.09
N LYS A 186 -4.37 5.37 45.63
CA LYS A 186 -4.92 4.38 46.58
C LYS A 186 -5.09 3.02 45.87
N PRO A 187 -4.41 1.94 46.30
CA PRO A 187 -4.45 0.64 45.64
C PRO A 187 -5.66 -0.19 46.09
N ASP A 188 -6.87 0.27 45.75
CA ASP A 188 -8.13 -0.41 46.07
C ASP A 188 -8.62 -1.37 44.96
N GLY A 189 -7.96 -1.35 43.80
CA GLY A 189 -8.32 -2.14 42.63
C GLY A 189 -9.62 -1.70 41.97
N ILE A 190 -10.15 -0.52 42.33
CA ILE A 190 -11.36 0.04 41.75
C ILE A 190 -10.98 1.00 40.64
N PHE A 191 -11.45 0.71 39.42
CA PHE A 191 -11.31 1.63 38.29
C PHE A 191 -12.29 2.81 38.41
N GLY A 192 -11.89 3.83 39.18
CA GLY A 192 -12.66 5.06 39.42
C GLY A 192 -12.20 6.26 38.61
N GLU A 193 -12.83 7.42 38.84
CA GLU A 193 -12.50 8.69 38.17
C GLU A 193 -11.03 9.07 38.37
N ASN A 194 -10.52 9.05 39.61
CA ASN A 194 -9.11 9.37 39.90
C ASN A 194 -8.10 8.50 39.14
N THR A 195 -8.41 7.20 38.95
CA THR A 195 -7.54 6.31 38.17
C THR A 195 -7.60 6.65 36.68
N ALA A 196 -8.79 6.94 36.17
CA ALA A 196 -8.97 7.36 34.77
C ALA A 196 -8.34 8.72 34.47
N GLU A 197 -8.45 9.69 35.38
CA GLU A 197 -7.80 11.00 35.28
C GLU A 197 -6.28 10.88 35.26
N TYR A 198 -5.71 10.05 36.15
CA TYR A 198 -4.28 9.82 36.17
C TYR A 198 -3.81 9.16 34.86
N MET A 199 -4.52 8.14 34.38
CA MET A 199 -4.25 7.53 33.08
C MET A 199 -4.36 8.54 31.93
N GLY A 200 -5.33 9.45 31.97
CA GLY A 200 -5.49 10.50 30.97
C GLY A 200 -4.32 11.47 30.93
N LYS A 201 -3.72 11.81 32.09
CA LYS A 201 -2.52 12.66 32.18
C LYS A 201 -1.24 11.95 31.73
N GLN A 202 -1.16 10.64 31.94
CA GLN A 202 -0.02 9.81 31.52
C GLN A 202 -0.15 9.26 30.10
N ALA A 203 -1.26 9.56 29.42
CA ALA A 203 -1.45 9.16 28.05
C ALA A 203 -0.50 9.92 27.13
N THR A 204 -0.45 9.49 25.87
CA THR A 204 0.37 10.13 24.84
C THR A 204 -0.52 10.59 23.70
N VAL A 205 -0.22 11.78 23.17
CA VAL A 205 -0.85 12.32 21.98
C VAL A 205 0.16 12.31 20.84
N ILE A 206 -0.30 11.85 19.68
CA ILE A 206 0.49 11.86 18.45
C ILE A 206 -0.08 12.92 17.54
N ASP A 207 0.74 13.93 17.21
CA ASP A 207 0.40 14.94 16.21
C ASP A 207 1.09 14.59 14.89
N VAL A 208 0.32 14.11 13.92
CA VAL A 208 0.78 13.89 12.55
C VAL A 208 0.77 15.24 11.82
N GLN A 209 1.96 15.76 11.53
CA GLN A 209 2.14 17.06 10.89
C GLN A 209 2.08 16.96 9.37
N GLU A 210 2.70 15.92 8.82
CA GLU A 210 2.76 15.66 7.38
C GLU A 210 2.60 14.17 7.11
N ILE A 211 1.85 13.85 6.07
CA ILE A 211 1.85 12.54 5.46
C ILE A 211 1.66 12.67 3.95
N THR A 212 2.63 12.16 3.19
CA THR A 212 2.55 12.12 1.74
C THR A 212 2.64 10.70 1.22
N SER A 213 2.00 10.46 0.08
CA SER A 213 2.06 9.18 -0.62
C SER A 213 1.98 9.40 -2.11
N ARG A 214 3.08 9.08 -2.80
CA ARG A 214 3.21 9.20 -4.25
C ARG A 214 3.34 7.82 -4.88
N ILE A 215 2.73 7.66 -6.04
CA ILE A 215 2.83 6.43 -6.82
C ILE A 215 4.22 6.37 -7.47
N VAL A 216 4.89 5.23 -7.35
CA VAL A 216 6.12 4.95 -8.08
C VAL A 216 5.75 4.15 -9.33
N TYR A 217 5.97 4.74 -10.50
CA TYR A 217 5.76 4.09 -11.79
C TYR A 217 7.06 3.41 -12.24
N PRO A 218 7.13 2.06 -12.30
CA PRO A 218 8.34 1.37 -12.73
C PRO A 218 8.68 1.68 -14.19
N SER A 219 9.97 1.78 -14.51
CA SER A 219 10.41 1.95 -15.90
C SER A 219 10.04 0.75 -16.77
N THR A 220 9.95 -0.45 -16.19
CA THR A 220 9.59 -1.68 -16.89
C THR A 220 8.45 -2.36 -16.13
N PRO A 221 7.19 -1.93 -16.36
CA PRO A 221 6.05 -2.45 -15.61
C PRO A 221 5.82 -3.92 -15.95
N ARG A 222 5.59 -4.73 -14.92
CA ARG A 222 5.18 -6.14 -15.01
C ARG A 222 3.84 -6.22 -15.72
N HIS A 223 3.74 -7.14 -16.67
CA HIS A 223 2.53 -7.34 -17.46
C HIS A 223 2.45 -8.78 -17.98
N ALA A 224 1.25 -9.21 -18.35
CA ALA A 224 1.01 -10.45 -19.09
C ALA A 224 0.20 -10.16 -20.35
N ALA A 225 0.48 -10.92 -21.40
CA ALA A 225 -0.24 -10.85 -22.66
C ALA A 225 -1.00 -12.16 -22.90
N TYR A 226 -2.25 -12.04 -23.35
CA TYR A 226 -3.12 -13.15 -23.69
C TYR A 226 -3.70 -12.92 -25.07
N ILE A 227 -3.84 -13.99 -25.84
CA ILE A 227 -4.41 -13.96 -27.18
C ILE A 227 -5.64 -14.85 -27.19
N ILE A 228 -6.74 -14.34 -27.75
CA ILE A 228 -8.02 -15.05 -27.83
C ILE A 228 -8.57 -14.89 -29.25
N PRO A 229 -9.14 -15.94 -29.88
CA PRO A 229 -9.87 -15.78 -31.14
C PRO A 229 -11.00 -14.76 -31.01
N LEU A 230 -11.14 -13.86 -31.97
CA LEU A 230 -12.16 -12.80 -31.92
C LEU A 230 -13.58 -13.39 -31.79
N ALA A 231 -13.85 -14.50 -32.49
CA ALA A 231 -15.13 -15.19 -32.43
C ALA A 231 -15.54 -15.67 -31.03
N VAL A 232 -14.57 -15.95 -30.13
CA VAL A 232 -14.87 -16.31 -28.73
C VAL A 232 -15.24 -15.07 -27.93
N VAL A 233 -14.52 -13.97 -28.15
CA VAL A 233 -14.77 -12.69 -27.46
C VAL A 233 -16.13 -12.12 -27.85
N GLU A 234 -16.49 -12.17 -29.15
CA GLU A 234 -17.75 -11.63 -29.68
C GLU A 234 -18.99 -12.38 -29.18
N GLN A 235 -18.86 -13.64 -28.75
CA GLN A 235 -19.99 -14.37 -28.16
C GLN A 235 -20.42 -13.80 -26.81
N ASN A 236 -19.48 -13.27 -26.02
CA ASN A 236 -19.74 -12.77 -24.67
C ASN A 236 -18.86 -11.55 -24.33
N PRO A 237 -18.98 -10.42 -25.06
CA PRO A 237 -18.04 -9.30 -24.96
C PRO A 237 -17.94 -8.73 -23.53
N ASP A 238 -19.05 -8.65 -22.81
CA ASP A 238 -19.08 -8.11 -21.45
C ASP A 238 -18.20 -8.89 -20.46
N GLN A 239 -17.94 -10.17 -20.72
CA GLN A 239 -17.08 -10.99 -19.88
C GLN A 239 -15.59 -10.71 -20.11
N PHE A 240 -15.21 -10.10 -21.24
CA PHE A 240 -13.82 -9.83 -21.63
C PHE A 240 -13.41 -8.36 -21.47
N TYR A 241 -14.35 -7.41 -21.59
CA TYR A 241 -14.05 -5.97 -21.59
C TYR A 241 -14.25 -5.27 -20.24
N ASN A 242 -14.27 -6.00 -19.12
CA ASN A 242 -14.41 -5.43 -17.78
C ASN A 242 -13.05 -5.28 -17.04
N GLY A 243 -11.97 -5.01 -17.78
CA GLY A 243 -10.63 -4.79 -17.22
C GLY A 243 -10.11 -5.98 -16.42
N PHE A 244 -9.61 -5.74 -15.20
CA PHE A 244 -9.05 -6.78 -14.33
C PHE A 244 -10.08 -7.79 -13.81
N ASP A 245 -11.37 -7.43 -13.77
CA ASP A 245 -12.43 -8.37 -13.39
C ASP A 245 -12.58 -9.48 -14.45
N SER A 246 -12.19 -9.21 -15.70
CA SER A 246 -12.18 -10.17 -16.81
C SER A 246 -10.94 -11.06 -16.85
N LEU A 247 -9.94 -10.87 -15.97
CA LEU A 247 -8.64 -11.54 -16.11
C LEU A 247 -8.74 -13.07 -16.09
N GLU A 248 -9.56 -13.65 -15.21
CA GLU A 248 -9.72 -15.11 -15.15
C GLU A 248 -10.43 -15.66 -16.39
N MET A 249 -11.46 -14.95 -16.90
CA MET A 249 -12.12 -15.31 -18.15
C MET A 249 -11.15 -15.26 -19.34
N VAL A 250 -10.31 -14.21 -19.39
CA VAL A 250 -9.27 -14.08 -20.42
C VAL A 250 -8.27 -15.22 -20.35
N LYS A 251 -7.77 -15.57 -19.16
CA LYS A 251 -6.82 -16.68 -18.99
C LYS A 251 -7.39 -18.00 -19.47
N GLN A 252 -8.63 -18.32 -19.07
CA GLN A 252 -9.29 -19.58 -19.40
C GLN A 252 -9.53 -19.77 -20.91
N ASN A 253 -9.75 -18.68 -21.64
CA ASN A 253 -9.98 -18.70 -23.08
C ASN A 253 -8.75 -18.34 -23.91
N SER A 254 -7.63 -18.02 -23.25
CA SER A 254 -6.38 -17.71 -23.95
C SER A 254 -5.82 -18.95 -24.62
N ILE A 255 -5.37 -18.76 -25.86
CA ILE A 255 -4.75 -19.84 -26.63
C ILE A 255 -3.24 -19.79 -26.46
N GLY A 256 -2.66 -20.96 -26.16
CA GLY A 256 -1.23 -21.14 -26.14
C GLY A 256 -0.63 -21.19 -27.55
N PRO A 257 0.70 -21.21 -27.65
CA PRO A 257 1.40 -21.16 -28.93
C PRO A 257 1.05 -22.29 -29.91
N GLU A 258 0.86 -23.52 -29.40
CA GLU A 258 0.47 -24.68 -30.22
C GLU A 258 -0.95 -24.54 -30.79
N SER A 259 -1.93 -24.16 -29.97
CA SER A 259 -3.31 -23.92 -30.40
C SER A 259 -3.39 -22.75 -31.37
N PHE A 260 -2.59 -21.70 -31.16
CA PHE A 260 -2.50 -20.57 -32.08
C PHE A 260 -2.06 -21.04 -33.47
N ALA A 261 -1.00 -21.86 -33.57
CA ALA A 261 -0.51 -22.36 -34.85
C ALA A 261 -1.60 -23.12 -35.66
N GLY A 262 -2.49 -23.85 -35.00
CA GLY A 262 -3.60 -24.55 -35.65
C GLY A 262 -4.74 -23.64 -36.13
N LEU A 263 -4.97 -22.53 -35.44
CA LEU A 263 -6.05 -21.57 -35.72
C LEU A 263 -5.62 -20.43 -36.65
N ALA A 264 -4.32 -20.16 -36.72
CA ALA A 264 -3.74 -19.02 -37.41
C ALA A 264 -3.69 -19.24 -38.94
N LYS A 265 -4.85 -19.01 -39.58
CA LYS A 265 -5.02 -19.03 -41.03
C LYS A 265 -5.15 -17.61 -41.59
N LYS A 266 -4.93 -17.46 -42.90
CA LYS A 266 -5.18 -16.20 -43.61
C LYS A 266 -6.62 -15.71 -43.32
N GLY A 267 -6.77 -14.46 -42.93
CA GLY A 267 -8.03 -13.82 -42.55
C GLY A 267 -8.48 -14.07 -41.10
N ALA A 268 -7.77 -14.91 -40.32
CA ALA A 268 -8.13 -15.14 -38.92
C ALA A 268 -7.91 -13.88 -38.08
N CYS A 269 -8.89 -13.59 -37.22
CA CYS A 269 -8.91 -12.44 -36.32
C CYS A 269 -8.74 -12.89 -34.87
N PHE A 270 -7.93 -12.14 -34.13
CA PHE A 270 -7.63 -12.38 -32.73
C PHE A 270 -7.68 -11.07 -31.96
N VAL A 271 -7.85 -11.19 -30.65
CA VAL A 271 -7.77 -10.09 -29.70
C VAL A 271 -6.58 -10.35 -28.78
N ALA A 272 -5.67 -9.38 -28.70
CA ALA A 272 -4.61 -9.34 -27.71
C ALA A 272 -5.06 -8.53 -26.50
N PHE A 273 -5.03 -9.15 -25.32
CA PHE A 273 -5.21 -8.48 -24.03
C PHE A 273 -3.87 -8.37 -23.33
N VAL A 274 -3.45 -7.17 -22.96
CA VAL A 274 -2.24 -6.93 -22.18
C VAL A 274 -2.60 -6.30 -20.85
N TYR A 275 -2.45 -7.10 -19.78
CA TYR A 275 -2.71 -6.72 -18.40
C TYR A 275 -1.43 -6.22 -17.75
N PHE A 276 -1.40 -4.96 -17.31
CA PHE A 276 -0.29 -4.40 -16.56
C PHE A 276 -0.54 -4.56 -15.07
N PHE A 277 0.29 -5.37 -14.41
CA PHE A 277 0.21 -5.62 -12.97
C PHE A 277 0.88 -4.51 -12.16
N ASP A 278 1.83 -3.76 -12.74
CA ASP A 278 2.28 -2.49 -12.19
C ASP A 278 1.46 -1.33 -12.77
N ARG A 279 1.38 -0.21 -12.05
CA ARG A 279 0.86 1.03 -12.61
C ARG A 279 1.82 1.57 -13.67
N VAL A 280 1.24 2.20 -14.68
CA VAL A 280 1.97 2.86 -15.77
C VAL A 280 1.76 4.37 -15.66
N ASP A 281 2.85 5.12 -15.86
CA ASP A 281 2.83 6.58 -15.88
C ASP A 281 1.80 7.09 -16.92
N PRO A 282 0.77 7.84 -16.51
CA PRO A 282 -0.28 8.32 -17.43
C PRO A 282 0.25 9.25 -18.52
N GLN A 283 1.42 9.85 -18.33
CA GLN A 283 2.07 10.71 -19.31
C GLN A 283 2.79 9.93 -20.41
N ARG A 284 2.96 8.61 -20.25
CA ARG A 284 3.68 7.74 -21.19
C ARG A 284 2.69 6.83 -21.93
N PRO A 285 2.40 7.11 -23.21
CA PRO A 285 1.55 6.26 -24.01
C PRO A 285 2.07 4.83 -24.10
N LEU A 286 1.16 3.88 -24.00
CA LEU A 286 1.35 2.48 -24.33
C LEU A 286 1.02 2.25 -25.80
N SER A 287 1.76 1.36 -26.46
CA SER A 287 1.34 0.81 -27.75
C SER A 287 1.72 -0.66 -27.87
N ILE A 288 0.94 -1.39 -28.65
CA ILE A 288 1.15 -2.79 -28.97
C ILE A 288 1.37 -2.85 -30.47
N ARG A 289 2.37 -3.63 -30.89
CA ARG A 289 2.64 -3.84 -32.32
C ARG A 289 2.88 -5.30 -32.59
N LEU A 290 2.27 -5.77 -33.66
CA LEU A 290 2.58 -7.06 -34.23
C LEU A 290 3.65 -6.90 -35.29
N SER A 291 4.68 -7.74 -35.21
CA SER A 291 5.75 -7.71 -36.20
C SER A 291 6.47 -9.04 -36.31
N LYS A 292 7.22 -9.18 -37.40
CA LYS A 292 8.13 -10.31 -37.59
C LYS A 292 9.45 -10.22 -36.81
N TYR A 293 9.65 -9.13 -36.07
CA TYR A 293 10.92 -8.80 -35.42
C TYR A 293 10.73 -8.56 -33.93
N LYS A 294 11.50 -9.30 -33.13
CA LYS A 294 11.60 -9.04 -31.69
C LYS A 294 12.09 -7.60 -31.44
N GLN A 295 11.44 -6.92 -30.50
CA GLN A 295 11.81 -5.58 -30.00
C GLN A 295 11.90 -4.45 -31.04
N LYS A 296 11.40 -4.63 -32.27
CA LYS A 296 11.41 -3.56 -33.28
C LYS A 296 10.05 -2.89 -33.38
N ALA A 297 10.06 -1.56 -33.43
CA ALA A 297 8.88 -0.75 -33.66
C ALA A 297 8.34 -0.87 -35.11
N LYS A 298 9.03 -1.59 -36.01
CA LYS A 298 8.60 -1.84 -37.40
C LYS A 298 7.49 -2.91 -37.40
N GLY A 299 6.26 -2.51 -37.70
CA GLY A 299 5.08 -3.38 -37.77
C GLY A 299 3.81 -2.57 -37.97
N SER A 300 2.65 -3.23 -37.98
CA SER A 300 1.37 -2.52 -37.88
C SER A 300 1.32 -1.81 -36.53
N VAL A 301 1.18 -0.48 -36.58
CA VAL A 301 1.11 0.37 -35.39
C VAL A 301 -0.28 0.18 -34.79
N GLY A 302 -0.35 -0.45 -33.61
CA GLY A 302 -1.59 -0.42 -32.82
C GLY A 302 -1.86 0.98 -32.29
N GLN A 303 -3.06 1.20 -31.77
CA GLN A 303 -3.46 2.48 -31.20
C GLN A 303 -2.51 2.89 -30.04
N LYS A 304 -2.44 4.20 -29.75
CA LYS A 304 -1.78 4.68 -28.52
C LYS A 304 -2.80 4.78 -27.40
N TRP A 305 -2.46 4.25 -26.23
CA TRP A 305 -3.30 4.30 -25.04
C TRP A 305 -2.61 5.04 -23.92
N HIS A 306 -3.36 5.86 -23.18
CA HIS A 306 -2.89 6.48 -21.96
C HIS A 306 -3.51 5.78 -20.76
N ALA A 307 -2.68 5.45 -19.77
CA ALA A 307 -3.20 4.94 -18.50
C ALA A 307 -4.00 6.05 -17.80
N ALA A 308 -5.12 5.68 -17.18
CA ALA A 308 -5.81 6.60 -16.28
C ALA A 308 -4.94 6.82 -15.02
N PRO A 309 -4.83 8.06 -14.49
CA PRO A 309 -4.04 8.34 -13.29
C PRO A 309 -4.39 7.41 -12.13
N GLY A 310 -3.38 6.80 -11.52
CA GLY A 310 -3.55 5.89 -10.39
C GLY A 310 -4.25 4.56 -10.68
N LYS A 311 -4.48 4.19 -11.95
CA LYS A 311 -5.10 2.92 -12.35
C LYS A 311 -4.10 1.96 -12.98
N TRP A 312 -4.46 0.68 -12.97
CA TRP A 312 -3.74 -0.36 -13.72
C TRP A 312 -4.37 -0.49 -15.11
N PRO A 313 -3.61 -0.22 -16.19
CA PRO A 313 -4.16 -0.29 -17.53
C PRO A 313 -4.33 -1.75 -17.98
N VAL A 314 -5.39 -1.98 -18.75
CA VAL A 314 -5.56 -3.16 -19.58
C VAL A 314 -5.68 -2.66 -21.01
N VAL A 315 -4.74 -3.08 -21.85
CA VAL A 315 -4.73 -2.69 -23.27
C VAL A 315 -5.31 -3.84 -24.08
N VAL A 316 -6.27 -3.52 -24.96
CA VAL A 316 -6.93 -4.50 -25.81
C VAL A 316 -6.79 -4.07 -27.27
N GLU A 317 -6.26 -4.95 -28.11
CA GLU A 317 -6.05 -4.69 -29.53
C GLU A 317 -6.52 -5.88 -30.36
N THR A 318 -7.39 -5.62 -31.34
CA THR A 318 -7.84 -6.63 -32.31
C THR A 318 -6.94 -6.61 -33.53
N PHE A 319 -6.54 -7.78 -34.01
CA PHE A 319 -5.67 -7.89 -35.19
C PHE A 319 -6.08 -9.02 -36.13
N THR A 320 -5.68 -8.88 -37.39
CA THR A 320 -5.87 -9.87 -38.45
C THR A 320 -4.51 -10.26 -39.01
N LEU A 321 -4.25 -11.56 -39.18
CA LEU A 321 -2.93 -12.05 -39.60
C LEU A 321 -2.45 -11.54 -40.97
N ASP A 322 -3.38 -11.23 -41.87
CA ASP A 322 -3.08 -10.75 -43.23
C ASP A 322 -2.41 -9.37 -43.23
N LYS A 323 -2.52 -8.64 -42.12
CA LYS A 323 -2.05 -7.27 -41.97
C LYS A 323 -0.61 -7.17 -41.46
N VAL A 324 0.13 -8.28 -41.35
CA VAL A 324 1.54 -8.29 -40.91
C VAL A 324 2.48 -8.79 -42.03
N PRO A 325 2.97 -7.91 -42.92
CA PRO A 325 3.72 -8.29 -44.11
C PRO A 325 5.00 -9.08 -43.81
N GLY A 326 5.11 -10.29 -44.37
CA GLY A 326 6.28 -11.16 -44.27
C GLY A 326 6.50 -11.77 -42.88
N ALA A 327 5.51 -11.70 -41.98
CA ALA A 327 5.46 -12.54 -40.79
C ALA A 327 4.94 -13.94 -41.18
N SER A 328 5.63 -14.94 -40.67
CA SER A 328 5.17 -16.32 -40.57
C SER A 328 4.78 -16.58 -39.11
N LEU A 329 4.04 -17.67 -38.85
CA LEU A 329 3.69 -18.05 -37.47
C LEU A 329 4.93 -18.16 -36.57
N LYS A 330 6.04 -18.66 -37.13
CA LYS A 330 7.31 -18.90 -36.40
C LYS A 330 8.05 -17.65 -35.97
N ASN A 331 7.71 -16.48 -36.51
CA ASN A 331 8.40 -15.24 -36.19
C ASN A 331 7.43 -14.10 -35.90
N LEU A 332 6.17 -14.37 -35.57
CA LEU A 332 5.22 -13.35 -35.17
C LEU A 332 5.38 -13.01 -33.68
N PHE A 333 5.68 -11.74 -33.40
CA PHE A 333 5.84 -11.21 -32.05
C PHE A 333 4.78 -10.16 -31.75
N LEU A 334 4.22 -10.24 -30.55
CA LEU A 334 3.49 -9.17 -29.89
C LEU A 334 4.48 -8.33 -29.09
N ASN A 335 4.81 -7.15 -29.61
CA ASN A 335 5.72 -6.23 -28.95
C ASN A 335 4.92 -5.16 -28.19
N VAL A 336 5.26 -4.97 -26.93
CA VAL A 336 4.67 -3.95 -26.05
C VAL A 336 5.68 -2.81 -25.91
N PHE A 337 5.23 -1.59 -26.14
CA PHE A 337 6.04 -0.38 -26.09
C PHE A 337 5.49 0.63 -25.10
N ILE A 338 6.41 1.35 -24.47
CA ILE A 338 6.13 2.59 -23.75
C ILE A 338 6.81 3.72 -24.51
N GLU A 339 6.10 4.82 -24.71
CA GLU A 339 6.63 6.02 -25.33
C GLU A 339 7.26 6.94 -24.28
N ASP A 340 8.55 7.19 -24.43
CA ASP A 340 9.37 8.08 -23.63
C ASP A 340 9.69 9.32 -24.50
N GLY A 341 8.72 10.25 -24.57
CA GLY A 341 8.80 11.46 -25.39
C GLY A 341 8.86 11.16 -26.90
N LYS A 342 10.00 11.43 -27.55
CA LYS A 342 10.21 11.16 -28.99
C LYS A 342 10.66 9.73 -29.28
N SER A 343 10.92 8.93 -28.25
CA SER A 343 11.43 7.56 -28.38
C SER A 343 10.37 6.54 -27.94
N SER A 344 10.35 5.38 -28.59
CA SER A 344 9.54 4.24 -28.15
C SER A 344 10.47 3.15 -27.63
N ARG A 345 10.30 2.76 -26.38
CA ARG A 345 11.06 1.69 -25.75
C ARG A 345 10.23 0.42 -25.71
N CYS A 346 10.76 -0.66 -26.27
CA CYS A 346 10.13 -1.96 -26.13
C CYS A 346 10.34 -2.47 -24.71
N ILE A 347 9.25 -2.73 -23.99
CA ILE A 347 9.29 -3.27 -22.62
C ILE A 347 9.09 -4.78 -22.60
N SER A 348 8.54 -5.36 -23.66
CA SER A 348 8.47 -6.81 -23.84
C SER A 348 8.16 -7.21 -25.27
N SER A 349 8.56 -8.43 -25.60
CA SER A 349 8.25 -9.10 -26.85
C SER A 349 7.81 -10.53 -26.56
N HIS A 350 6.56 -10.83 -26.84
CA HIS A 350 5.98 -12.17 -26.67
C HIS A 350 5.95 -12.85 -28.03
N GLN A 351 6.60 -14.00 -28.16
CA GLN A 351 6.47 -14.83 -29.34
C GLN A 351 5.10 -15.51 -29.30
N ILE A 352 4.35 -15.42 -30.38
CA ILE A 352 2.97 -15.95 -30.43
C ILE A 352 2.97 -17.47 -30.71
N GLN A 353 4.07 -18.01 -31.26
CA GLN A 353 4.33 -19.44 -31.47
C GLN A 353 5.43 -19.98 -30.53
#